data_AF-A0A1Q7QNW7-F1
#
_entry.id   AF-A0A1Q7QNW7-F1
#
_cell.length_a   1.000
_cell.length_b   1.000
_cell.length_c   1.000
_cell.angle_alpha   90.00
_cell.angle_beta   90.00
_cell.angle_gamma   90.00
#
_symmetry.space_group_name_H-M   'P 1'
#
loop_
_entity.id
_entity.type
_entity.pdbx_description
1 polymer ?
#
loop_
_entity_poly.entity_id
_entity_poly.type
_entity_poly.pdbx_seq_one_letter_code
_entity_poly.pdbx_strand_id
1 'polypeptide(L)'
;ELFHLVGDSRRETEVAREFVQSGILSVAPLSDRDLPDVVALMRRYHDRPMDFADATLVHIAERESFSTIFTIDHDDFETYRIGGRKRFRILPAR
;
A
#
# COMPACT_ATOMS: atom_id res chain seq x y z
N GLU A 1 -0.43 0.71 8.64
CA GLU A 1 0.43 -0.50 8.73
C GLU A 1 1.52 -0.45 9.77
N LEU A 2 2.75 -0.04 9.46
CA LEU A 2 3.86 -0.11 10.44
C LEU A 2 3.50 0.52 11.79
N PHE A 3 2.99 1.76 11.78
CA PHE A 3 2.62 2.46 13.01
C PHE A 3 1.35 1.92 13.68
N HIS A 4 0.51 1.18 12.94
CA HIS A 4 -0.64 0.50 13.54
C HIS A 4 -0.20 -0.79 14.25
N LEU A 5 0.82 -1.48 13.71
CA LEU A 5 1.35 -2.73 14.28
C LEU A 5 2.16 -2.52 15.57
N VAL A 6 2.84 -1.38 15.72
CA VAL A 6 3.64 -1.07 16.92
C VAL A 6 2.81 -0.53 18.09
N GLY A 7 1.50 -0.33 17.92
CA GLY A 7 0.61 0.16 18.97
C GLY A 7 0.97 1.54 19.54
N ASP A 8 0.46 1.84 20.74
CA ASP A 8 0.57 3.16 21.36
C ASP A 8 1.80 3.35 22.26
N SER A 9 2.70 2.36 22.31
CA SER A 9 3.93 2.45 23.10
C SER A 9 4.84 3.52 22.51
N ARG A 10 5.13 4.56 23.30
CA ARG A 10 6.05 5.64 22.88
C ARG A 10 7.41 5.11 22.44
N ARG A 11 7.94 4.09 23.14
CA ARG A 11 9.21 3.46 22.80
C ARG A 11 9.15 2.75 21.44
N GLU A 12 8.09 1.98 21.18
CA GLU A 12 7.95 1.22 19.94
C GLU A 12 7.69 2.16 18.75
N THR A 13 6.95 3.25 18.99
CA THR A 13 6.77 4.33 18.01
C THR A 13 8.09 5.04 17.67
N GLU A 14 8.94 5.31 18.66
CA GLU A 14 10.28 5.89 18.43
C GLU A 14 11.16 4.95 17.59
N VAL A 15 11.17 3.64 17.90
CA VAL A 15 11.89 2.63 17.09
C VAL A 15 11.35 2.56 15.65
N ALA A 16 10.03 2.62 15.46
CA ALA A 16 9.44 2.65 14.11
C ALA A 16 9.86 3.91 13.32
N ARG A 17 9.99 5.07 13.99
CA ARG A 17 10.49 6.30 13.35
C ARG A 17 11.96 6.17 12.97
N GLU A 18 12.80 5.62 13.84
CA GLU A 18 14.21 5.34 13.53
C GLU A 18 14.33 4.38 12.34
N PHE A 19 13.48 3.35 12.27
CA PHE A 19 13.43 2.43 11.14
C PHE A 19 13.09 3.15 9.83
N VAL A 20 12.10 4.06 9.83
CA VAL A 20 11.77 4.88 8.65
C VAL A 20 12.95 5.75 8.21
N GLN A 21 13.73 6.27 9.17
CA GLN A 21 14.89 7.12 8.90
C GLN A 21 16.18 6.34 8.57
N SER A 22 16.19 5.01 8.74
CA SER A 22 17.38 4.17 8.58
C SER A 22 17.91 4.08 7.14
N GLY A 23 17.13 4.51 6.15
CA GLY A 23 17.44 4.35 4.73
C GLY A 23 17.16 2.94 4.18
N ILE A 24 16.63 2.02 4.99
CA ILE A 24 16.20 0.68 4.54
C ILE A 24 14.92 0.77 3.69
N LEU A 25 14.07 1.77 3.95
CA LEU A 25 12.85 2.01 3.18
C LEU A 25 13.11 2.95 2.01
N SER A 26 12.54 2.62 0.85
CA SER A 26 12.48 3.52 -0.30
C SER A 26 11.08 4.11 -0.42
N VAL A 27 10.98 5.43 -0.53
CA VAL A 27 9.71 6.13 -0.81
C VAL A 27 9.58 6.26 -2.32
N ALA A 28 8.62 5.52 -2.90
CA ALA A 28 8.33 5.62 -4.33
C ALA A 28 7.65 6.97 -4.65
N PRO A 29 8.15 7.74 -5.64
CA PRO A 29 7.55 9.00 -6.01
C PRO A 29 6.24 8.78 -6.78
N LEU A 30 5.29 9.68 -6.55
CA LEU A 30 4.09 9.88 -7.37
C LEU A 30 4.15 11.26 -8.00
N SER A 31 3.75 11.34 -9.25
CA SER A 31 3.70 12.56 -10.04
C SER A 31 2.29 12.80 -10.56
N ASP A 32 2.03 14.00 -11.08
CA ASP A 32 0.75 14.34 -11.69
C ASP A 32 0.36 13.42 -12.86
N ARG A 33 1.35 12.74 -13.47
CA ARG A 33 1.13 11.77 -14.54
C ARG A 33 0.54 10.45 -14.04
N ASP A 34 0.71 10.14 -12.76
CA ASP A 34 0.18 8.92 -12.12
C ASP A 34 -1.28 9.11 -11.68
N LEU A 35 -1.71 10.35 -11.42
CA LEU A 35 -3.03 10.66 -10.85
C LEU A 35 -4.21 10.14 -11.69
N PRO A 36 -4.21 10.22 -13.03
CA PRO A 36 -5.31 9.66 -13.82
C PRO A 36 -5.52 8.16 -13.59
N ASP A 37 -4.43 7.39 -13.47
CA ASP A 37 -4.48 5.94 -13.25
C ASP A 37 -4.95 5.61 -11.82
N VAL A 38 -4.47 6.37 -10.84
CA VAL A 38 -4.94 6.27 -9.44
C VAL A 38 -6.45 6.55 -9.35
N VAL A 39 -6.94 7.61 -9.99
CA VAL A 39 -8.39 7.92 -10.03
C VAL A 39 -9.17 6.85 -10.79
N ALA A 40 -8.60 6.27 -11.85
CA ALA A 40 -9.23 5.17 -12.58
C ALA A 40 -9.39 3.92 -11.69
N LEU A 41 -8.42 3.62 -10.83
CA LEU A 41 -8.52 2.55 -9.85
C LEU A 41 -9.65 2.81 -8.84
N MET A 42 -9.73 4.01 -8.28
CA MET A 42 -10.82 4.37 -7.36
C MET A 42 -12.20 4.22 -8.00
N ARG A 43 -12.35 4.63 -9.27
CA ARG A 43 -13.59 4.43 -10.04
C ARG A 43 -13.89 2.96 -10.28
N ARG A 44 -12.87 2.18 -10.65
CA ARG A 44 -13.00 0.74 -10.91
C ARG A 44 -13.52 -0.01 -9.69
N TYR A 45 -13.01 0.32 -8.51
CA TYR A 45 -13.38 -0.35 -7.27
C TYR A 45 -14.50 0.36 -6.51
N HIS A 46 -15.24 1.31 -7.11
CA HIS A 46 -16.23 2.14 -6.39
C HIS A 46 -17.25 1.38 -5.51
N ASP A 47 -17.57 0.12 -5.82
CA ASP A 47 -18.45 -0.77 -5.04
C ASP A 47 -17.86 -1.19 -3.68
N ARG A 48 -16.56 -0.99 -3.47
CA ARG A 48 -15.83 -1.12 -2.19
C ARG A 48 -14.92 0.10 -2.08
N PRO A 49 -15.17 1.06 -1.18
CA PRO A 49 -14.52 2.36 -1.24
C PRO A 49 -12.99 2.23 -1.09
N MET A 50 -12.30 2.06 -2.23
CA MET A 50 -10.86 2.13 -2.35
C MET A 50 -10.50 3.58 -2.12
N ASP A 51 -9.75 3.83 -1.05
CA ASP A 51 -9.27 5.15 -0.77
C ASP A 51 -8.09 5.53 -1.70
N PHE A 52 -7.70 6.80 -1.63
CA PHE A 52 -6.60 7.29 -2.45
C PHE A 52 -5.26 6.61 -2.10
N ALA A 53 -5.04 6.28 -0.83
CA ALA A 53 -3.79 5.66 -0.40
C ALA A 53 -3.66 4.24 -0.99
N ASP A 54 -4.69 3.42 -0.90
CA ASP A 54 -4.75 2.09 -1.50
C ASP A 54 -4.57 2.13 -3.02
N ALA A 55 -5.27 3.05 -3.68
CA ALA A 55 -5.14 3.24 -5.12
C ALA A 55 -3.70 3.57 -5.52
N THR A 56 -2.99 4.39 -4.73
CA THR A 56 -1.56 4.67 -4.99
C THR A 56 -0.67 3.44 -4.80
N LEU A 57 -0.94 2.58 -3.82
CA LEU A 57 -0.19 1.35 -3.60
C LEU A 57 -0.39 0.34 -4.74
N VAL A 58 -1.64 0.19 -5.23
CA VAL A 58 -1.95 -0.66 -6.39
C VAL A 58 -1.27 -0.12 -7.65
N HIS A 59 -1.32 1.19 -7.87
CA HIS A 59 -0.66 1.85 -9.01
C HIS A 59 0.86 1.66 -8.99
N ILE A 60 1.52 1.92 -7.86
CA ILE A 60 2.96 1.73 -7.71
C ILE A 60 3.34 0.26 -7.90
N ALA A 61 2.55 -0.68 -7.37
CA ALA A 61 2.80 -2.09 -7.56
C ALA A 61 2.74 -2.50 -9.03
N GLU A 62 1.81 -1.93 -9.80
CA GLU A 62 1.75 -2.15 -11.25
C GLU A 62 2.94 -1.51 -11.98
N ARG A 63 3.20 -0.22 -11.73
CA ARG A 63 4.26 0.56 -12.37
C ARG A 63 5.66 -0.06 -12.17
N GLU A 64 5.94 -0.52 -10.96
CA GLU A 64 7.24 -1.07 -10.55
C GLU A 64 7.28 -2.61 -10.59
N SER A 65 6.22 -3.26 -11.09
CA SER A 65 6.10 -4.72 -11.17
C SER A 65 6.22 -5.46 -9.82
N PHE A 66 5.84 -4.81 -8.72
CA PHE A 66 5.72 -5.49 -7.43
C PHE A 66 4.50 -6.39 -7.39
N SER A 67 4.58 -7.43 -6.56
CA SER A 67 3.45 -8.32 -6.32
C SER A 67 3.33 -8.81 -4.89
N THR A 68 4.12 -8.22 -4.00
CA THR A 68 4.01 -8.45 -2.56
C THR A 68 3.63 -7.13 -1.93
N ILE A 69 2.69 -7.17 -1.00
CA ILE A 69 2.29 -6.01 -0.20
C ILE A 69 2.32 -6.40 1.27
N PHE A 70 2.71 -5.44 2.11
CA PHE A 70 2.67 -5.58 3.55
C PHE A 70 1.54 -4.71 4.10
N THR A 71 0.50 -5.33 4.64
CA THR A 71 -0.75 -4.65 5.04
C THR A 71 -1.49 -5.47 6.10
N ILE A 72 -2.25 -4.81 6.97
CA ILE A 72 -3.21 -5.45 7.88
C ILE A 72 -4.62 -5.47 7.28
N ASP A 73 -4.87 -4.66 6.26
CA ASP A 73 -6.14 -4.55 5.53
C ASP A 73 -6.24 -5.64 4.45
N HIS A 74 -6.20 -6.90 4.92
CA HIS A 74 -6.19 -8.08 4.05
C HIS A 74 -7.38 -8.14 3.11
N ASP A 75 -8.59 -7.84 3.59
CA ASP A 75 -9.83 -8.00 2.83
C ASP A 75 -9.85 -7.13 1.55
N ASP A 76 -9.25 -5.95 1.64
CA ASP A 76 -9.14 -5.01 0.53
C ASP A 76 -8.10 -5.48 -0.49
N PHE A 77 -6.88 -5.79 -0.05
CA PHE A 77 -5.80 -6.25 -0.93
C PHE A 77 -5.98 -7.67 -1.48
N GLU A 78 -6.83 -8.50 -0.86
CA GLU A 78 -7.31 -9.77 -1.44
C GLU A 78 -8.23 -9.54 -2.64
N THR A 79 -8.84 -8.35 -2.73
CA THR A 79 -9.79 -7.96 -3.78
C THR A 79 -9.10 -7.23 -4.92
N TYR A 80 -8.22 -6.29 -4.60
CA TYR A 80 -7.51 -5.49 -5.59
C TYR A 80 -6.62 -6.34 -6.51
N ARG A 81 -6.41 -5.88 -7.74
CA ARG A 81 -5.68 -6.60 -8.79
C ARG A 81 -4.66 -5.68 -9.47
N ILE A 82 -3.41 -6.12 -9.51
CA ILE A 82 -2.30 -5.49 -10.22
C ILE A 82 -2.51 -5.70 -11.73
N GLY A 83 -2.47 -4.63 -12.54
CA GLY A 83 -2.76 -4.70 -13.97
C GLY A 83 -4.15 -5.28 -14.26
N GLY A 84 -5.06 -5.16 -13.30
CA GLY A 84 -6.41 -5.69 -13.36
C GLY A 84 -6.58 -7.20 -13.32
N ARG A 85 -5.51 -7.98 -13.15
CA ARG A 85 -5.55 -9.45 -13.23
C ARG A 85 -4.77 -10.18 -12.14
N LYS A 86 -3.62 -9.67 -11.72
CA LYS A 86 -2.72 -10.37 -10.81
C LYS A 86 -3.07 -10.07 -9.35
N ARG A 87 -3.09 -11.12 -8.52
CA ARG A 87 -3.30 -10.98 -7.06
C ARG A 87 -2.02 -10.55 -6.36
N PHE A 88 -2.16 -9.83 -5.25
CA PHE A 88 -1.07 -9.60 -4.32
C PHE A 88 -0.74 -10.88 -3.54
N ARG A 89 0.54 -11.06 -3.21
CA ARG A 89 0.99 -11.83 -2.07
C ARG A 89 0.98 -10.90 -0.86
N ILE A 90 0.11 -11.16 0.10
CA ILE A 90 -0.08 -10.30 1.27
C ILE A 90 0.79 -10.81 2.41
N LEU A 91 1.45 -9.88 3.10
CA LEU A 91 2.23 -10.12 4.30
C LEU A 91 1.77 -9.19 5.44
N PRO A 92 1.83 -9.65 6.71
CA PRO A 92 2.07 -11.04 7.11
C PRO A 92 0.97 -11.97 6.57
N ALA A 93 1.20 -13.29 6.56
CA ALA A 93 0.11 -14.22 6.27
C ALA A 93 -0.90 -14.21 7.43
N ARG A 94 -2.17 -14.53 7.15
CA ARG A 94 -3.18 -14.72 8.21
C ARG A 94 -2.82 -15.88 9.12
#